data_AF-A0A3L7QGZ7-F1
#
_entry.id   AF-A0A3L7QGZ7-F1
#
_cell.length_a   1.000
_cell.length_b   1.000
_cell.length_c   1.000
_cell.angle_alpha   90.00
_cell.angle_beta   90.00
_cell.angle_gamma   90.00
#
_symmetry.space_group_name_H-M   'P 1'
#
loop_
_entity.id
_entity.type
_entity.pdbx_description
1 polymer ?
#
loop_
_entity_poly.entity_id
_entity_poly.type
_entity_poly.pdbx_seq_one_letter_code
_entity_poly.pdbx_strand_id
1 'polypeptide(L)'
;MEPTPTILFKNHTGEELAVLLAPFGVNPKLAGKLQSAVLRNALDEVPKVMEQTSWRVLKKVENATRIPTLQLIDKQVSPRDGFTKYLFKGEGDEPFETVRIPLLHVKGQEKYVVCVSSQVGCAMGCAFCATAKMGFRRNLQPWEIVDQVIQIRKDSSYPVRGVVFMGMGEPMLNYDKVIQAATI
;
A
#
# COMPACT_ATOMS: atom_id res chain seq x y z
N MET A 1 21.05 16.54 -18.53
CA MET A 1 20.79 15.35 -17.69
C MET A 1 19.29 15.26 -17.54
N GLU A 2 18.65 14.27 -18.15
CA GLU A 2 17.26 13.97 -17.79
C GLU A 2 17.23 13.61 -16.30
N PRO A 3 16.23 14.07 -15.54
CA PRO A 3 16.10 13.68 -14.15
C PRO A 3 15.93 12.16 -14.10
N THR A 4 16.83 11.48 -13.38
CA THR A 4 16.69 10.04 -13.12
C THR A 4 15.28 9.80 -12.57
N PRO A 5 14.48 8.90 -13.16
CA PRO A 5 13.11 8.67 -12.71
C PRO A 5 13.13 8.29 -11.23
N THR A 6 12.36 9.01 -10.43
CA THR A 6 12.29 8.81 -8.99
C THR A 6 11.71 7.44 -8.67
N ILE A 7 12.40 6.65 -7.86
CA ILE A 7 11.97 5.31 -7.48
C ILE A 7 10.79 5.41 -6.51
N LEU A 8 9.62 4.92 -6.91
CA LEU A 8 8.46 4.81 -6.02
C LEU A 8 8.66 3.59 -5.12
N PHE A 9 9.12 3.82 -3.88
CA PHE A 9 9.66 2.77 -3.02
C PHE A 9 8.68 1.59 -2.82
N LYS A 10 7.40 1.89 -2.58
CA LYS A 10 6.34 0.90 -2.34
C LYS A 10 5.81 0.23 -3.62
N ASN A 11 6.43 0.48 -4.78
CA ASN A 11 6.16 -0.28 -6.01
C ASN A 11 7.03 -1.52 -6.18
N HIS A 12 8.01 -1.74 -5.29
CA HIS A 12 9.07 -2.72 -5.52
C HIS A 12 9.20 -3.72 -4.38
N THR A 13 9.53 -4.96 -4.74
CA THR A 13 9.93 -6.00 -3.78
C THR A 13 11.30 -5.68 -3.18
N GLY A 14 11.69 -6.38 -2.11
CA GLY A 14 13.01 -6.19 -1.51
C GLY A 14 14.17 -6.52 -2.47
N GLU A 15 13.94 -7.48 -3.37
CA GLU A 15 14.90 -7.91 -4.39
C GLU A 15 15.04 -6.85 -5.48
N GLU A 16 13.93 -6.30 -5.97
CA GLU A 16 13.93 -5.20 -6.94
C GLU A 16 14.56 -3.93 -6.34
N LEU A 17 14.24 -3.60 -5.09
CA LEU A 17 14.87 -2.49 -4.37
C LEU A 17 16.39 -2.70 -4.24
N ALA A 18 16.86 -3.92 -4.05
CA ALA A 18 18.29 -4.21 -4.00
C ALA A 18 18.97 -3.89 -5.33
N VAL A 19 18.33 -4.20 -6.47
CA VAL A 19 18.85 -3.88 -7.80
C VAL A 19 18.80 -2.37 -8.06
N LEU A 20 17.65 -1.74 -7.82
CA LEU A 20 17.42 -0.32 -8.09
C LEU A 20 18.29 0.58 -7.21
N LEU A 21 18.59 0.17 -5.97
CA LEU A 21 19.35 0.97 -5.02
C LEU A 21 20.85 0.62 -4.98
N ALA A 22 21.30 -0.41 -5.72
CA ALA A 22 22.71 -0.78 -5.80
C ALA A 22 23.63 0.39 -6.21
N PRO A 23 23.28 1.27 -7.18
CA PRO A 23 24.09 2.44 -7.53
C PRO A 23 24.30 3.43 -6.39
N PHE A 24 23.44 3.41 -5.36
CA PHE A 24 23.52 4.28 -4.19
C PHE A 24 24.27 3.65 -3.00
N GLY A 25 24.82 2.43 -3.18
CA GLY A 25 25.56 1.69 -2.15
C GLY A 25 24.67 0.82 -1.27
N VAL A 26 23.47 0.46 -1.72
CA VAL A 26 22.56 -0.45 -1.01
C VAL A 26 22.80 -1.88 -1.47
N ASN A 27 23.09 -2.77 -0.52
CA ASN A 27 23.16 -4.21 -0.77
C ASN A 27 21.80 -4.89 -0.45
N PRO A 28 21.59 -6.17 -0.83
CA PRO A 28 20.30 -6.85 -0.59
C PRO A 28 19.86 -6.87 0.87
N LYS A 29 20.79 -7.01 1.82
CA LYS A 29 20.48 -6.99 3.26
C LYS A 29 19.94 -5.62 3.69
N LEU A 30 20.56 -4.54 3.23
CA LEU A 30 20.12 -3.18 3.51
C LEU A 30 18.80 -2.85 2.81
N ALA A 31 18.59 -3.31 1.57
CA ALA A 31 17.31 -3.17 0.88
C ALA A 31 16.17 -3.82 1.66
N GLY A 32 16.35 -5.05 2.16
CA GLY A 32 15.38 -5.71 3.02
C GLY A 32 15.13 -4.99 4.35
N LYS A 33 16.17 -4.43 4.98
CA LYS A 33 16.03 -3.59 6.20
C LYS A 33 15.23 -2.32 5.92
N LEU A 34 15.55 -1.61 4.83
CA LEU A 34 14.83 -0.41 4.39
C LEU A 34 13.37 -0.74 4.10
N GLN A 35 13.11 -1.80 3.35
CA GLN A 35 11.75 -2.22 3.01
C GLN A 35 10.94 -2.58 4.25
N SER A 36 11.52 -3.39 5.14
CA SER A 36 10.89 -3.73 6.42
C SER A 36 10.60 -2.49 7.27
N ALA A 37 11.53 -1.55 7.35
CA ALA A 37 11.33 -0.30 8.09
C ALA A 37 10.19 0.53 7.50
N VAL A 38 10.19 0.75 6.18
CA VAL A 38 9.16 1.55 5.49
C VAL A 38 7.78 0.89 5.62
N LEU A 39 7.68 -0.41 5.33
CA LEU A 39 6.40 -1.10 5.37
C LEU A 39 5.92 -1.27 6.81
N ARG A 40 6.68 -1.96 7.68
CA ARG A 40 6.23 -2.36 9.03
C ARG A 40 5.98 -1.17 9.95
N ASN A 41 6.82 -0.13 9.86
CA ASN A 41 6.70 1.06 10.70
C ASN A 41 5.88 2.17 10.02
N ALA A 42 5.28 1.90 8.85
CA ALA A 42 4.45 2.84 8.11
C ALA A 42 5.12 4.20 7.88
N LEU A 43 6.39 4.18 7.46
CA LEU A 43 7.16 5.39 7.20
C LEU A 43 6.79 5.98 5.83
N ASP A 44 6.88 7.29 5.76
CA ASP A 44 6.71 8.15 4.57
C ASP A 44 8.04 8.81 4.13
N GLU A 45 9.12 8.57 4.87
CA GLU A 45 10.48 8.98 4.55
C GLU A 45 11.48 7.84 4.80
N VAL A 46 12.66 7.94 4.17
CA VAL A 46 13.77 7.01 4.42
C VAL A 46 14.25 7.21 5.86
N PRO A 47 14.47 6.14 6.66
CA PRO A 47 15.01 6.28 8.00
C PRO A 47 16.32 7.09 8.02
N LYS A 48 16.39 8.10 8.89
CA LYS A 48 17.59 8.96 9.03
C LYS A 48 18.76 8.25 9.69
N VAL A 49 18.46 7.24 10.50
CA VAL A 49 19.45 6.42 11.20
C VAL A 49 19.09 4.96 11.01
N MET A 50 20.08 4.16 10.64
CA MET A 50 19.94 2.72 10.54
C MET A 50 21.23 2.05 10.99
N GLU A 51 21.11 1.02 11.83
CA GLU A 51 22.24 0.31 12.40
C GLU A 51 23.19 -0.19 11.30
N GLN A 52 24.49 0.05 11.48
CA GLN A 52 25.56 -0.33 10.55
C GLN A 52 25.40 0.27 9.14
N THR A 53 24.70 1.40 9.00
CA THR A 53 24.51 2.09 7.72
C THR A 53 24.95 3.55 7.81
N SER A 54 25.75 4.00 6.85
CA SER A 54 26.18 5.40 6.80
C SER A 54 25.03 6.33 6.42
N TRP A 55 24.91 7.48 7.11
CA TRP A 55 23.94 8.52 6.78
C TRP A 55 24.05 9.00 5.32
N ARG A 56 25.26 8.96 4.72
CA ARG A 56 25.48 9.35 3.32
C ARG A 56 24.77 8.41 2.35
N VAL A 57 24.71 7.12 2.66
CA VAL A 57 23.97 6.14 1.85
C VAL A 57 22.47 6.40 1.98
N LEU A 58 21.98 6.57 3.20
CA LEU A 58 20.56 6.88 3.46
C LEU A 58 20.14 8.17 2.75
N LYS A 59 20.99 9.21 2.75
CA LYS A 59 20.71 10.47 2.05
C LYS A 59 20.64 10.30 0.53
N LYS A 60 21.50 9.45 -0.05
CA LYS A 60 21.42 9.12 -1.49
C LYS A 60 20.13 8.39 -1.84
N VAL A 61 19.72 7.43 -0.99
CA VAL A 61 18.44 6.71 -1.17
C VAL A 61 17.26 7.66 -1.03
N GLU A 62 17.25 8.53 -0.03
CA GLU A 62 16.23 9.57 0.16
C GLU A 62 16.10 10.46 -1.08
N ASN A 63 17.22 10.92 -1.64
CA ASN A 63 17.19 11.75 -2.85
C ASN A 63 16.75 10.99 -4.12
N ALA A 64 16.89 9.66 -4.14
CA ALA A 64 16.56 8.83 -5.31
C ALA A 64 15.14 8.24 -5.25
N THR A 65 14.47 8.32 -4.10
CA THR A 65 13.21 7.62 -3.84
C THR A 65 12.10 8.57 -3.41
N ARG A 66 10.85 8.16 -3.65
CA ARG A 66 9.65 8.72 -3.03
C ARG A 66 8.92 7.60 -2.30
N ILE A 67 8.41 7.92 -1.11
CA ILE A 67 7.60 6.99 -0.29
C ILE A 67 6.23 7.64 -0.07
N PRO A 68 5.39 7.71 -1.11
CA PRO A 68 4.08 8.34 -0.99
C PRO A 68 3.19 7.60 0.01
N THR A 69 2.25 8.33 0.59
CA THR A 69 1.18 7.82 1.44
C THR A 69 -0.16 8.27 0.90
N LEU A 70 -1.17 7.44 1.09
CA LEU A 70 -2.56 7.79 0.80
C LEU A 70 -3.03 8.87 1.77
N GLN A 71 -3.75 9.84 1.23
CA GLN A 71 -4.46 10.82 2.04
C GLN A 71 -5.77 10.20 2.52
N LEU A 72 -5.98 10.12 3.83
CA LEU A 72 -7.27 9.76 4.42
C LEU A 72 -8.23 10.95 4.30
N ILE A 73 -9.30 10.78 3.52
CA ILE A 73 -10.33 11.80 3.30
C ILE A 73 -11.46 11.63 4.31
N ASP A 74 -11.89 10.40 4.55
CA ASP A 74 -12.97 10.08 5.50
C ASP A 74 -12.79 8.69 6.11
N LYS A 75 -13.33 8.48 7.31
CA LYS A 75 -13.30 7.21 8.04
C LYS A 75 -14.61 7.00 8.77
N GLN A 76 -15.26 5.88 8.51
CA GLN A 76 -16.54 5.52 9.13
C GLN A 76 -16.44 4.16 9.80
N VAL A 77 -16.73 4.11 11.10
CA VAL A 77 -16.79 2.87 11.88
C VAL A 77 -18.24 2.47 12.06
N SER A 78 -18.59 1.26 11.65
CA SER A 78 -19.91 0.68 11.88
C SER A 78 -20.10 0.43 13.39
N PRO A 79 -21.13 1.00 14.02
CA PRO A 79 -21.41 0.78 15.44
C PRO A 79 -21.94 -0.63 15.73
N ARG A 80 -22.35 -1.37 14.69
CA ARG A 80 -22.98 -2.68 14.82
C ARG A 80 -21.98 -3.82 14.88
N ASP A 81 -20.99 -3.80 14.01
CA ASP A 81 -20.07 -4.91 13.76
C ASP A 81 -18.60 -4.49 13.75
N GLY A 82 -18.29 -3.20 13.88
CA GLY A 82 -16.93 -2.68 13.91
C GLY A 82 -16.23 -2.66 12.56
N PHE A 83 -16.92 -3.00 11.45
CA PHE A 83 -16.38 -2.78 10.10
C PHE A 83 -16.01 -1.31 9.95
N THR A 84 -14.83 -1.06 9.40
CA THR A 84 -14.34 0.32 9.25
C THR A 84 -14.06 0.58 7.79
N LYS A 85 -14.75 1.57 7.22
CA LYS A 85 -14.57 2.04 5.85
C LYS A 85 -13.67 3.26 5.83
N TYR A 86 -12.69 3.28 4.96
CA TYR A 86 -11.75 4.36 4.76
C TYR A 86 -11.90 4.87 3.33
N LEU A 87 -12.00 6.19 3.17
CA LEU A 87 -11.97 6.85 1.87
C LEU A 87 -10.57 7.46 1.69
N PHE A 88 -9.82 6.95 0.72
CA PHE A 88 -8.46 7.38 0.44
C PHE A 88 -8.38 8.14 -0.88
N LYS A 89 -7.41 9.07 -0.97
CA LYS A 89 -6.96 9.68 -2.21
C LYS A 89 -5.47 9.41 -2.41
N GLY A 90 -5.12 8.95 -3.61
CA GLY A 90 -3.74 8.71 -4.06
C GLY A 90 -3.24 9.83 -4.98
N GLU A 91 -2.42 9.47 -5.98
CA GLU A 91 -1.88 10.45 -6.96
C GLU A 91 -2.90 10.84 -8.06
N GLY A 92 -4.08 10.21 -8.11
CA GLY A 92 -5.18 10.60 -8.99
C GLY A 92 -6.23 11.47 -8.30
N ASP A 93 -7.13 12.08 -9.09
CA ASP A 93 -8.14 12.99 -8.58
C ASP A 93 -9.25 12.30 -7.79
N GLU A 94 -9.62 11.09 -8.23
CA GLU A 94 -10.75 10.35 -7.68
C GLU A 94 -10.33 9.52 -6.45
N PRO A 95 -11.16 9.55 -5.39
CA PRO A 95 -10.93 8.73 -4.21
C PRO A 95 -11.38 7.29 -4.44
N PHE A 96 -10.90 6.38 -3.59
CA PHE A 96 -11.30 4.98 -3.54
C PHE A 96 -11.40 4.48 -2.11
N GLU A 97 -12.11 3.38 -1.92
CA GLU A 97 -12.42 2.86 -0.59
C GLU A 97 -11.55 1.65 -0.21
N THR A 98 -11.32 1.50 1.08
CA THR A 98 -10.74 0.30 1.69
C THR A 98 -11.54 -0.06 2.93
N VAL A 99 -11.69 -1.35 3.21
CA VAL A 99 -12.46 -1.80 4.39
C VAL A 99 -11.59 -2.67 5.31
N ARG A 100 -11.56 -2.32 6.60
CA ARG A 100 -11.05 -3.20 7.66
C ARG A 100 -12.18 -4.08 8.17
N ILE A 101 -11.96 -5.39 8.09
CA ILE A 101 -12.91 -6.44 8.47
C ILE A 101 -12.47 -7.04 9.83
N PRO A 102 -13.25 -6.87 10.92
CA PRO A 102 -12.97 -7.46 12.21
C PRO A 102 -13.25 -8.97 12.23
N LEU A 103 -12.21 -9.76 12.55
CA LEU A 103 -12.34 -11.18 12.88
C LEU A 103 -12.03 -11.37 14.37
N LEU A 104 -13.00 -11.00 15.21
CA LEU A 104 -12.85 -10.92 16.67
C LEU A 104 -13.60 -12.04 17.41
N HIS A 105 -14.13 -13.03 16.69
CA HIS A 105 -14.98 -14.09 17.26
C HIS A 105 -14.20 -15.15 18.04
N VAL A 106 -12.87 -15.23 17.87
CA VAL A 106 -12.00 -16.16 18.62
C VAL A 106 -11.19 -15.37 19.65
N LYS A 107 -11.51 -15.56 20.93
CA LYS A 107 -10.81 -14.92 22.05
C LYS A 107 -9.32 -15.22 22.03
N GLY A 108 -8.48 -14.19 22.14
CA GLY A 108 -7.02 -14.30 22.10
C GLY A 108 -6.43 -14.52 20.70
N GLN A 109 -7.26 -14.49 19.66
CA GLN A 109 -6.84 -14.56 18.26
C GLN A 109 -7.48 -13.44 17.43
N GLU A 110 -7.78 -12.32 18.07
CA GLU A 110 -8.34 -11.14 17.45
C GLU A 110 -7.43 -10.66 16.32
N LYS A 111 -8.01 -10.48 15.14
CA LYS A 111 -7.28 -10.06 13.95
C LYS A 111 -8.19 -9.29 13.00
N TYR A 112 -7.55 -8.62 12.05
CA TYR A 112 -8.23 -7.95 10.95
C TYR A 112 -7.86 -8.57 9.60
N VAL A 113 -8.81 -8.49 8.68
CA VAL A 113 -8.58 -8.67 7.23
C VAL A 113 -8.80 -7.33 6.55
N VAL A 114 -8.00 -7.03 5.53
CA VAL A 114 -8.15 -5.80 4.74
C VAL A 114 -8.75 -6.12 3.39
N CYS A 115 -9.88 -5.49 3.06
CA CYS A 115 -10.44 -5.50 1.73
C CYS A 115 -9.89 -4.31 0.95
N VAL A 116 -9.00 -4.57 -0.01
CA VAL A 116 -8.33 -3.56 -0.82
C VAL A 116 -9.02 -3.36 -2.16
N SER A 117 -9.00 -2.11 -2.62
CA SER A 117 -9.32 -1.73 -3.99
C SER A 117 -8.12 -1.95 -4.92
N SER A 118 -8.39 -2.28 -6.18
CA SER A 118 -7.39 -2.45 -7.24
C SER A 118 -7.54 -1.43 -8.38
N GLN A 119 -8.71 -0.78 -8.49
CA GLN A 119 -9.00 0.27 -9.46
C GLN A 119 -9.86 1.35 -8.79
N VAL A 120 -9.90 2.54 -9.39
CA VAL A 120 -10.95 3.51 -9.11
C VAL A 120 -12.08 3.30 -10.10
N GLY A 121 -13.23 2.87 -9.59
CA GLY A 121 -14.34 2.40 -10.42
C GLY A 121 -14.09 1.00 -11.00
N CYS A 122 -14.98 0.52 -11.89
CA CYS A 122 -14.84 -0.80 -12.52
C CYS A 122 -15.54 -0.87 -13.89
N ALA A 123 -14.89 -1.47 -14.87
CA ALA A 123 -15.40 -1.59 -16.25
C ALA A 123 -16.35 -2.78 -16.47
N MET A 124 -16.45 -3.71 -15.51
CA MET A 124 -17.14 -5.00 -15.70
C MET A 124 -18.67 -4.88 -15.88
N GLY A 125 -19.28 -3.76 -15.48
CA GLY A 125 -20.70 -3.52 -15.74
C GLY A 125 -21.68 -4.42 -14.98
N CYS A 126 -21.25 -5.09 -13.90
CA CYS A 126 -22.11 -5.96 -13.09
C CYS A 126 -23.33 -5.20 -12.55
N ALA A 127 -24.54 -5.62 -12.93
CA ALA A 127 -25.79 -4.89 -12.68
C ALA A 127 -26.08 -4.60 -11.18
N PHE A 128 -25.62 -5.48 -10.29
CA PHE A 128 -25.80 -5.36 -8.84
C PHE A 128 -24.71 -4.54 -8.13
N CYS A 129 -23.62 -4.18 -8.83
CA CYS A 129 -22.44 -3.59 -8.21
C CYS A 129 -22.48 -2.06 -8.28
N ALA A 130 -22.37 -1.39 -7.13
CA ALA A 130 -22.29 0.07 -7.06
C ALA A 130 -21.04 0.61 -7.78
N THR A 131 -19.89 -0.05 -7.62
CA THR A 131 -18.63 0.32 -8.29
C THR A 131 -18.76 0.25 -9.82
N ALA A 132 -19.52 -0.69 -10.36
CA ALA A 132 -19.76 -0.78 -11.80
C ALA A 132 -20.55 0.44 -12.33
N LYS A 133 -21.52 0.94 -11.56
CA LYS A 133 -22.30 2.15 -11.92
C LYS A 133 -21.44 3.43 -11.96
N MET A 134 -20.31 3.45 -11.26
CA MET A 134 -19.38 4.59 -11.30
C MET A 134 -18.60 4.68 -12.62
N GLY A 135 -18.59 3.61 -13.41
CA GLY A 135 -17.71 3.41 -14.56
C GLY A 135 -16.26 3.19 -14.13
N PHE A 136 -15.38 2.89 -15.09
CA PHE A 136 -13.94 2.81 -14.87
C PHE A 136 -13.28 4.19 -14.95
N ARG A 137 -12.31 4.47 -14.06
CA ARG A 137 -11.50 5.69 -14.09
C ARG A 137 -10.04 5.38 -14.35
N ARG A 138 -9.42 4.59 -13.46
CA ARG A 138 -8.00 4.24 -13.57
C ARG A 138 -7.64 3.00 -12.76
N ASN A 139 -6.53 2.39 -13.15
CA ASN A 139 -5.86 1.36 -12.36
C ASN A 139 -5.08 2.00 -11.21
N LEU A 140 -5.11 1.39 -10.03
CA LEU A 140 -4.25 1.77 -8.92
C LEU A 140 -2.82 1.28 -9.15
N GLN A 141 -1.84 2.06 -8.72
CA GLN A 141 -0.43 1.66 -8.68
C GLN A 141 -0.17 0.68 -7.52
N PRO A 142 0.89 -0.15 -7.59
CA PRO A 142 1.19 -1.08 -6.51
C PRO A 142 1.33 -0.38 -5.15
N TRP A 143 1.98 0.80 -5.10
CA TRP A 143 2.10 1.58 -3.87
C TRP A 143 0.73 2.00 -3.31
N GLU A 144 -0.24 2.33 -4.16
CA GLU A 144 -1.60 2.70 -3.74
C GLU A 144 -2.34 1.49 -3.15
N ILE A 145 -2.06 0.28 -3.64
CA ILE A 145 -2.63 -0.96 -3.10
C ILE A 145 -1.96 -1.33 -1.78
N VAL A 146 -0.64 -1.29 -1.73
CA VAL A 146 0.17 -1.63 -0.54
C VAL A 146 -0.13 -0.66 0.61
N ASP A 147 -0.24 0.64 0.33
CA ASP A 147 -0.44 1.64 1.38
C ASP A 147 -1.82 1.56 2.05
N GLN A 148 -2.84 1.03 1.36
CA GLN A 148 -4.14 0.69 1.98
C GLN A 148 -3.95 -0.24 3.19
N VAL A 149 -3.10 -1.26 3.04
CA VAL A 149 -2.81 -2.25 4.09
C VAL A 149 -1.95 -1.63 5.19
N ILE A 150 -0.96 -0.82 4.83
CA ILE A 150 -0.08 -0.13 5.79
C ILE A 150 -0.88 0.80 6.69
N GLN A 151 -1.73 1.66 6.10
CA GLN A 151 -2.56 2.63 6.82
C GLN A 151 -3.53 1.92 7.77
N ILE A 152 -4.18 0.85 7.32
CA ILE A 152 -5.09 0.08 8.17
C ILE A 152 -4.34 -0.63 9.29
N ARG A 153 -3.16 -1.20 9.03
CA ARG A 153 -2.33 -1.80 10.09
C ARG A 153 -1.95 -0.77 11.15
N LYS A 154 -1.58 0.45 10.75
CA LYS A 154 -1.24 1.56 11.65
C LYS A 154 -2.43 1.99 12.52
N ASP A 155 -3.64 1.94 11.99
CA ASP A 155 -4.89 2.34 12.67
C ASP A 155 -5.55 1.18 13.47
N SER A 156 -4.96 -0.02 13.48
CA SER A 156 -5.58 -1.21 14.06
C SER A 156 -5.05 -1.59 15.44
N SER A 157 -5.97 -1.92 16.36
CA SER A 157 -5.64 -2.39 17.71
C SER A 157 -5.20 -3.86 17.78
N TYR A 158 -5.44 -4.62 16.70
CA TYR A 158 -5.11 -6.03 16.55
C TYR A 158 -4.36 -6.25 15.23
N PRO A 159 -3.60 -7.34 15.08
CA PRO A 159 -2.83 -7.57 13.87
C PRO A 159 -3.72 -7.74 12.64
N VAL A 160 -3.31 -7.13 11.52
CA VAL A 160 -3.80 -7.48 10.19
C VAL A 160 -3.16 -8.79 9.76
N ARG A 161 -3.97 -9.80 9.44
CA ARG A 161 -3.53 -11.17 9.13
C ARG A 161 -3.99 -11.67 7.76
N GLY A 162 -4.72 -10.86 7.01
CA GLY A 162 -5.16 -11.21 5.67
C GLY A 162 -5.50 -9.99 4.83
N VAL A 163 -5.44 -10.18 3.52
CA VAL A 163 -5.81 -9.19 2.50
C VAL A 163 -6.71 -9.89 1.49
N VAL A 164 -7.76 -9.21 1.05
CA VAL A 164 -8.64 -9.67 -0.03
C VAL A 164 -8.82 -8.57 -1.07
N PHE A 165 -8.72 -8.93 -2.35
CA PHE A 165 -8.95 -8.03 -3.48
C PHE A 165 -10.44 -8.02 -3.84
N MET A 166 -11.26 -7.44 -2.95
CA MET A 166 -12.72 -7.40 -3.07
C MET A 166 -13.29 -5.98 -2.90
N GLY A 167 -12.43 -4.96 -2.99
CA GLY A 167 -12.83 -3.55 -2.95
C GLY A 167 -13.32 -3.08 -4.32
N MET A 168 -12.96 -1.85 -4.68
CA MET A 168 -13.26 -1.29 -5.99
C MET A 168 -12.33 -1.86 -7.07
N GLY A 169 -12.92 -2.23 -8.21
CA GLY A 169 -12.19 -2.70 -9.40
C GLY A 169 -12.27 -4.20 -9.65
N GLU A 170 -11.88 -4.59 -10.86
CA GLU A 170 -11.62 -5.97 -11.25
C GLU A 170 -10.10 -6.23 -11.20
N PRO A 171 -9.60 -7.02 -10.23
CA PRO A 171 -8.16 -7.24 -10.07
C PRO A 171 -7.48 -7.80 -11.31
N MET A 172 -8.17 -8.65 -12.09
CA MET A 172 -7.60 -9.24 -13.31
C MET A 172 -7.47 -8.24 -14.45
N LEU A 173 -8.17 -7.10 -14.42
CA LEU A 173 -7.97 -5.97 -15.35
C LEU A 173 -6.87 -5.00 -14.89
N ASN A 174 -6.28 -5.24 -13.72
CA ASN A 174 -5.08 -4.57 -13.23
C ASN A 174 -4.00 -5.58 -12.80
N TYR A 175 -3.91 -6.70 -13.53
CA TYR A 175 -3.18 -7.90 -13.14
C TYR A 175 -1.74 -7.63 -12.68
N ASP A 176 -0.92 -6.99 -13.52
CA ASP A 176 0.50 -6.79 -13.22
C ASP A 176 0.70 -5.99 -11.93
N LYS A 177 -0.09 -4.92 -11.71
CA LYS A 177 0.03 -4.08 -10.52
C LYS A 177 -0.51 -4.77 -9.27
N VAL A 178 -1.56 -5.59 -9.42
CA VAL A 178 -2.12 -6.40 -8.35
C VAL A 178 -1.14 -7.49 -7.90
N ILE A 179 -0.55 -8.23 -8.85
CA ILE A 179 0.44 -9.26 -8.54
C ILE A 179 1.70 -8.64 -7.93
N GLN A 180 2.15 -7.50 -8.46
CA GLN A 180 3.24 -6.75 -7.87
C GLN A 180 2.93 -6.38 -6.41
N ALA A 181 1.77 -5.79 -6.14
CA ALA A 181 1.36 -5.42 -4.80
C ALA A 181 1.21 -6.63 -3.86
N ALA A 182 0.72 -7.76 -4.35
CA ALA A 182 0.57 -8.99 -3.56
C ALA A 182 1.91 -9.66 -3.22
N THR A 183 2.95 -9.40 -4.01
CA THR A 183 4.30 -9.94 -3.80
C THR A 183 5.10 -9.10 -2.78
N ILE A 184 4.76 -7.82 -2.62
CA ILE A 184 5.38 -6.85 -1.68
C ILE A 184 4.91 -7.11 -0.24
#